data_AF-A0A6A6DYQ5-F1
#
_entry.id   AF-A0A6A6DYQ5-F1
#
_cell.length_a   1.000
_cell.length_b   1.000
_cell.length_c   1.000
_cell.angle_alpha   90.00
_cell.angle_beta   90.00
_cell.angle_gamma   90.00
#
_symmetry.space_group_name_H-M   'P 1'
#
loop_
_entity.id
_entity.type
_entity.pdbx_description
1 polymer ?
#
loop_
_entity_poly.entity_id
_entity_poly.type
_entity_poly.pdbx_seq_one_letter_code
_entity_poly.pdbx_strand_id
1 'polypeptide(L)'
;MSDPLSVTACILTLATTGFVVAKGLYQLANGIGSAGEEVRAYAEEIDSFSKLLQRIKAELQEGSNGASQYEQNLLLDIVGVCERVLGPLHRIQKILNPLLERFRDSPRKLRQFRLRVQWTFSSRAKLLFYRKALKGQHRLLDTMLELVILQATKDKSPQNM
;
A
#
# COMPACT_ATOMS: atom_id res chain seq x y z
N MET A 1 24.06 -9.46 5.52
CA MET A 1 24.08 -8.00 5.73
C MET A 1 23.12 -7.41 4.74
N SER A 2 22.11 -6.67 5.20
CA SER A 2 21.15 -5.99 4.32
C SER A 2 21.63 -4.55 4.21
N ASP A 3 22.09 -4.13 3.03
CA ASP A 3 22.57 -2.77 2.86
C ASP A 3 21.39 -1.78 2.95
N PRO A 4 21.56 -0.60 3.60
CA PRO A 4 20.52 0.43 3.69
C PRO A 4 19.97 0.85 2.31
N LEU A 5 20.82 0.82 1.28
CA LEU A 5 20.46 1.04 -0.12
C LEU A 5 19.49 -0.02 -0.65
N SER A 6 19.65 -1.28 -0.23
CA SER A 6 18.78 -2.40 -0.61
C SER A 6 17.38 -2.24 0.00
N VAL A 7 17.29 -1.89 1.29
CA VAL A 7 16.01 -1.64 1.98
C VAL A 7 15.27 -0.47 1.32
N THR A 8 15.98 0.63 1.05
CA THR A 8 15.44 1.82 0.40
C THR A 8 14.90 1.51 -1.00
N ALA A 9 15.60 0.67 -1.77
CA ALA A 9 15.17 0.22 -3.09
C ALA A 9 13.92 -0.67 -3.04
N CYS A 10 13.85 -1.59 -2.07
CA CYS A 10 12.66 -2.41 -1.83
C CYS A 10 11.44 -1.55 -1.48
N ILE A 11 11.60 -0.60 -0.55
CA ILE A 11 10.54 0.34 -0.15
C ILE A 11 10.07 1.17 -1.36
N LEU A 12 10.99 1.68 -2.17
CA LEU A 12 10.65 2.45 -3.36
C LEU A 12 9.87 1.62 -4.39
N THR A 13 10.30 0.39 -4.64
CA THR A 13 9.64 -0.55 -5.56
C THR A 13 8.23 -0.86 -5.08
N LEU A 14 8.07 -1.09 -3.78
CA LEU A 14 6.79 -1.38 -3.17
C LEU A 14 5.84 -0.18 -3.22
N ALA A 15 6.33 1.01 -2.87
CA ALA A 15 5.55 2.25 -2.93
C ALA A 15 5.08 2.55 -4.36
N THR A 16 5.98 2.39 -5.35
CA THR A 16 5.63 2.56 -6.77
C THR A 16 4.56 1.56 -7.21
N THR A 17 4.71 0.29 -6.82
CA THR A 17 3.70 -0.74 -7.08
C THR A 17 2.37 -0.40 -6.44
N GLY A 18 2.38 0.04 -5.17
CA GLY A 18 1.20 0.46 -4.44
C GLY A 18 0.47 1.62 -5.14
N PHE A 19 1.19 2.65 -5.60
CA PHE A 19 0.58 3.75 -6.36
C PHE A 19 -0.07 3.29 -7.67
N VAL A 20 0.57 2.37 -8.40
CA VAL A 20 0.00 1.79 -9.63
C VAL A 20 -1.29 1.03 -9.33
N VAL A 21 -1.32 0.26 -8.24
CA VAL A 21 -2.51 -0.48 -7.80
C VAL A 21 -3.62 0.48 -7.38
N ALA A 22 -3.31 1.45 -6.51
CA ALA A 22 -4.27 2.44 -6.03
C ALA A 22 -4.90 3.21 -7.21
N LYS A 23 -4.07 3.73 -8.13
CA LYS A 23 -4.55 4.42 -9.34
C LYS A 23 -5.49 3.55 -10.16
N GLY A 24 -5.15 2.28 -10.36
CA GLY A 24 -6.00 1.36 -11.10
C GLY A 24 -7.33 1.05 -10.43
N LEU A 25 -7.34 0.93 -9.10
CA LEU A 25 -8.56 0.74 -8.33
C LEU A 25 -9.42 2.01 -8.33
N TYR A 26 -8.84 3.21 -8.27
CA TYR A 26 -9.58 4.46 -8.45
C TYR A 26 -10.23 4.54 -9.84
N GLN A 27 -9.50 4.19 -10.89
CA GLN A 27 -10.06 4.13 -12.25
C GLN A 27 -11.23 3.16 -12.33
N LEU A 28 -11.06 1.95 -11.76
CA LEU A 28 -12.13 0.95 -11.70
C LEU A 28 -13.35 1.49 -10.95
N ALA A 29 -13.15 2.05 -9.75
CA ALA A 29 -14.19 2.61 -8.91
C ALA A 29 -14.97 3.73 -9.62
N ASN A 30 -14.26 4.63 -10.30
CA ASN A 30 -14.87 5.73 -11.04
C ASN A 30 -15.66 5.23 -12.26
N GLY A 31 -15.18 4.18 -12.96
CA GLY A 31 -15.92 3.58 -14.07
C GLY A 31 -17.21 2.86 -13.66
N ILE A 32 -17.30 2.37 -12.43
CA ILE A 32 -18.49 1.70 -11.90
C ILE A 32 -19.41 2.62 -11.06
N GLY A 33 -18.98 3.85 -10.77
CA GLY A 33 -19.77 4.85 -10.06
C GLY A 33 -19.93 4.53 -8.57
N SER A 34 -21.14 4.72 -8.02
CA SER A 34 -21.44 4.49 -6.60
C SER A 34 -21.21 3.03 -6.16
N ALA A 35 -21.37 2.06 -7.06
CA ALA A 35 -21.03 0.66 -6.79
C ALA A 35 -19.52 0.42 -6.52
N GLY A 36 -18.68 1.44 -6.74
CA GLY A 36 -17.24 1.40 -6.53
C GLY A 36 -16.77 1.97 -5.22
N GLU A 37 -17.65 2.32 -4.28
CA GLU A 37 -17.25 2.84 -2.95
C GLU A 37 -16.28 1.91 -2.22
N GLU A 38 -16.56 0.61 -2.16
CA GLU A 38 -15.64 -0.34 -1.53
C GLU A 38 -14.31 -0.42 -2.30
N VAL A 39 -14.34 -0.41 -3.63
CA VAL A 39 -13.12 -0.42 -4.45
C VAL A 39 -12.28 0.84 -4.18
N ARG A 40 -12.93 1.99 -4.01
CA ARG A 40 -12.29 3.27 -3.67
C ARG A 40 -11.65 3.22 -2.29
N ALA A 41 -12.33 2.64 -1.31
CA ALA A 41 -11.78 2.42 0.02
C ALA A 41 -10.49 1.56 0.01
N TYR A 42 -10.42 0.51 -0.82
CA TYR A 42 -9.17 -0.24 -1.02
C TYR A 42 -8.09 0.63 -1.68
N ALA A 43 -8.47 1.45 -2.67
CA ALA A 43 -7.54 2.35 -3.35
C ALA A 43 -6.93 3.37 -2.38
N GLU A 44 -7.76 3.97 -1.53
CA GLU A 44 -7.36 4.92 -0.48
C GLU A 44 -6.38 4.29 0.50
N GLU A 45 -6.68 3.10 1.01
CA GLU A 45 -5.82 2.41 1.96
C GLU A 45 -4.44 2.08 1.37
N ILE A 46 -4.40 1.66 0.11
CA ILE A 46 -3.15 1.38 -0.60
C ILE A 46 -2.38 2.68 -0.89
N ASP A 47 -3.06 3.76 -1.25
CA ASP A 47 -2.45 5.06 -1.50
C ASP A 47 -1.82 5.65 -0.23
N SER A 48 -2.56 5.66 0.89
CA SER A 48 -2.06 6.06 2.20
C SER A 48 -0.83 5.25 2.60
N PHE A 49 -0.89 3.93 2.41
CA PHE A 49 0.25 3.05 2.66
C PHE A 49 1.47 3.37 1.77
N SER A 50 1.25 3.62 0.48
CA SER A 50 2.33 3.97 -0.45
C SER A 50 2.99 5.30 -0.06
N LYS A 51 2.20 6.26 0.42
CA LYS A 51 2.70 7.54 0.95
C LYS A 51 3.52 7.35 2.22
N LEU A 52 3.09 6.49 3.14
CA LEU A 52 3.83 6.17 4.35
C LEU A 52 5.20 5.56 4.02
N LEU A 53 5.25 4.62 3.07
CA LEU A 53 6.51 4.05 2.58
C LEU A 53 7.46 5.10 2.01
N GLN A 54 6.95 6.09 1.26
CA GLN A 54 7.77 7.20 0.76
C GLN A 54 8.31 8.08 1.89
N ARG A 55 7.55 8.30 2.95
CA ARG A 55 8.04 9.03 4.14
C ARG A 55 9.14 8.28 4.85
N ILE A 56 8.95 6.97 5.09
CA ILE A 56 9.98 6.11 5.68
C ILE A 56 11.26 6.15 4.83
N LYS A 57 11.13 6.07 3.51
CA LYS A 57 12.27 6.21 2.60
C LYS A 57 13.00 7.54 2.79
N ALA A 58 12.29 8.66 2.88
CA ALA A 58 12.89 9.97 3.07
C ALA A 58 13.64 10.07 4.41
N GLU A 59 13.03 9.62 5.51
CA GLU A 59 13.68 9.61 6.83
C GLU A 59 14.93 8.72 6.86
N LEU A 60 14.89 7.56 6.19
CA LEU A 60 16.07 6.68 6.06
C LEU A 60 17.20 7.31 5.24
N GLN A 61 16.88 8.24 4.33
CA GLN A 61 17.86 8.96 3.52
C GLN A 61 18.42 10.21 4.22
N GLU A 62 17.63 10.86 5.07
CA GLU A 62 18.02 12.07 5.81
C GLU A 62 18.73 11.78 7.14
N GLY A 63 18.53 10.59 7.73
CA GLY A 63 19.18 10.15 8.96
C GLY A 63 20.66 9.81 8.79
N SER A 64 21.56 10.67 9.29
CA SER A 64 23.02 10.44 9.38
C SER A 64 23.43 9.27 10.29
N ASN A 65 22.54 8.78 11.14
CA ASN A 65 22.74 7.58 11.95
C ASN A 65 21.73 6.54 11.44
N GLY A 66 22.20 5.65 10.57
CA GLY A 66 21.34 4.65 9.92
C GLY A 66 20.51 3.87 10.95
N ALA A 67 19.25 3.61 10.60
CA ALA A 67 18.35 2.75 11.37
C ALA A 67 19.08 1.47 11.81
N SER A 68 18.82 1.01 13.04
CA SER A 68 19.49 -0.17 13.58
C SER A 68 19.27 -1.38 12.67
N GLN A 69 20.18 -2.35 12.67
CA GLN A 69 20.02 -3.55 11.84
C GLN A 69 18.72 -4.31 12.15
N TYR A 70 18.24 -4.21 13.40
CA TYR A 70 16.95 -4.74 13.81
C TYR A 70 15.78 -4.02 13.11
N GLU A 71 15.76 -2.68 13.11
CA GLU A 71 14.75 -1.87 12.43
C GLU A 71 14.73 -2.13 10.91
N GLN A 72 15.91 -2.24 10.29
CA GLN A 72 16.02 -2.54 8.86
C GLN A 72 15.44 -3.92 8.52
N ASN A 73 15.72 -4.94 9.34
CA ASN A 73 15.15 -6.28 9.14
C ASN A 73 13.63 -6.26 9.32
N LEU A 74 13.13 -5.57 10.34
CA LEU A 74 11.70 -5.49 10.60
C LEU A 74 10.97 -4.71 9.48
N LEU A 75 11.58 -3.67 8.91
CA LEU A 75 11.09 -2.99 7.73
C LEU A 75 11.02 -3.93 6.51
N LEU A 76 12.06 -4.74 6.28
CA LEU A 76 12.06 -5.74 5.20
C LEU A 76 10.96 -6.79 5.39
N ASP A 77 10.74 -7.26 6.61
CA ASP A 77 9.67 -8.22 6.91
C ASP A 77 8.30 -7.62 6.60
N ILE A 78 8.05 -6.37 7.01
CA ILE A 78 6.79 -5.68 6.73
C ILE A 78 6.63 -5.45 5.22
N VAL A 79 7.68 -5.01 4.52
CA VAL A 79 7.69 -4.84 3.06
C VAL A 79 7.34 -6.16 2.37
N GLY A 80 7.96 -7.27 2.78
CA GLY A 80 7.70 -8.60 2.23
C GLY A 80 6.27 -9.08 2.45
N VAL A 81 5.67 -8.80 3.61
CA VAL A 81 4.23 -9.08 3.83
C VAL A 81 3.37 -8.24 2.89
N CYS A 82 3.72 -6.97 2.70
CA CYS A 82 2.94 -6.05 1.88
C CYS A 82 3.01 -6.36 0.38
N GLU A 83 4.17 -6.82 -0.13
CA GLU A 83 4.28 -7.36 -1.49
C GLU A 83 3.30 -8.51 -1.73
N ARG A 84 3.21 -9.44 -0.77
CA ARG A 84 2.28 -10.59 -0.84
C ARG A 84 0.81 -10.18 -0.80
N VAL A 85 0.49 -9.04 -0.18
CA VAL A 85 -0.87 -8.48 -0.11
C VAL A 85 -1.21 -7.70 -1.39
N LEU A 86 -0.27 -6.93 -1.93
CA LEU A 86 -0.49 -6.11 -3.13
C LEU A 86 -0.55 -6.95 -4.41
N GLY A 87 0.20 -8.04 -4.52
CA GLY A 87 0.19 -8.92 -5.70
C GLY A 87 -1.22 -9.39 -6.12
N PRO A 88 -2.02 -9.99 -5.21
CA PRO A 88 -3.40 -10.36 -5.49
C PRO A 88 -4.30 -9.19 -5.93
N LEU A 89 -4.17 -8.01 -5.30
CA LEU A 89 -4.94 -6.82 -5.66
C LEU A 89 -4.58 -6.32 -7.05
N HIS A 90 -3.29 -6.31 -7.38
CA HIS A 90 -2.78 -5.97 -8.70
C HIS A 90 -3.28 -6.93 -9.79
N ARG A 91 -3.31 -8.24 -9.51
CA ARG A 91 -3.87 -9.24 -10.44
C ARG A 91 -5.35 -9.01 -10.69
N ILE A 92 -6.13 -8.72 -9.64
CA ILE A 92 -7.56 -8.42 -9.77
C ILE A 92 -7.77 -7.18 -10.63
N GLN A 93 -7.03 -6.10 -10.36
CA GLN A 93 -7.06 -4.89 -11.17
C GLN A 93 -6.77 -5.18 -12.65
N LYS A 94 -5.72 -5.94 -12.95
CA LYS A 94 -5.35 -6.30 -14.33
C LYS A 94 -6.43 -7.08 -15.07
N ILE A 95 -7.25 -7.86 -14.35
CA ILE A 95 -8.38 -8.59 -14.94
C ILE A 95 -9.60 -7.68 -15.11
N LEU A 96 -9.90 -6.85 -14.11
CA LEU A 96 -11.14 -6.06 -14.08
C LEU A 96 -11.10 -4.83 -14.97
N ASN A 97 -9.96 -4.14 -15.09
CA ASN A 97 -9.87 -2.91 -15.88
C ASN A 97 -10.18 -3.13 -17.38
N PRO A 98 -9.62 -4.15 -18.06
CA PRO A 98 -9.99 -4.44 -19.44
C PRO A 98 -11.46 -4.83 -19.62
N LEU A 99 -12.04 -5.50 -18.62
CA LEU A 99 -13.46 -5.88 -18.65
C LEU A 99 -14.37 -4.66 -18.50
N LEU A 100 -13.98 -3.68 -17.68
CA LEU A 100 -14.70 -2.41 -17.55
C LEU A 100 -14.76 -1.70 -18.92
N GLU A 101 -13.62 -1.55 -19.61
CA GLU A 101 -13.58 -0.94 -20.94
C GLU A 101 -14.44 -1.73 -21.94
N ARG A 102 -14.33 -3.06 -21.95
CA ARG A 102 -15.11 -3.93 -22.83
C ARG A 102 -16.62 -3.83 -22.61
N PHE A 103 -17.06 -3.60 -21.37
CA PHE A 103 -18.49 -3.56 -21.04
C PHE A 103 -19.07 -2.16 -21.07
N ARG A 104 -18.25 -1.13 -21.30
CA ARG A 104 -18.64 0.28 -21.29
C ARG A 104 -19.83 0.58 -22.21
N ASP A 105 -19.84 0.00 -23.40
CA ASP A 105 -20.88 0.24 -24.41
C ASP A 105 -22.14 -0.61 -24.23
N SER A 106 -22.16 -1.52 -23.25
CA SER A 106 -23.28 -2.42 -23.01
C SER A 106 -23.86 -2.23 -21.61
N PRO A 107 -24.92 -1.42 -21.44
CA PRO A 107 -25.48 -1.08 -20.13
C PRO A 107 -25.85 -2.29 -19.28
N ARG A 108 -26.38 -3.36 -19.90
CA ARG A 108 -26.74 -4.60 -19.22
C ARG A 108 -25.51 -5.35 -18.69
N LYS A 109 -24.46 -5.48 -19.51
CA LYS A 109 -23.20 -6.14 -19.10
C LYS A 109 -22.47 -5.30 -18.06
N LEU A 110 -22.45 -3.99 -18.23
CA LEU A 110 -21.89 -3.06 -17.27
C LEU A 110 -22.59 -3.18 -15.91
N ARG A 111 -23.92 -3.19 -15.86
CA ARG A 111 -24.67 -3.38 -14.61
C ARG A 111 -24.30 -4.70 -13.90
N GLN A 112 -24.22 -5.81 -14.63
CA GLN A 112 -23.81 -7.09 -14.06
C GLN A 112 -22.36 -7.06 -13.55
N PHE A 113 -21.46 -6.43 -14.31
CA PHE A 113 -20.08 -6.24 -13.91
C PHE A 113 -19.97 -5.42 -12.62
N ARG A 114 -20.67 -4.29 -12.53
CA ARG A 114 -20.71 -3.43 -11.34
C ARG A 114 -21.10 -4.22 -10.09
N LEU A 115 -22.20 -4.98 -10.16
CA LEU A 115 -22.68 -5.79 -9.04
C LEU A 115 -21.66 -6.87 -8.62
N ARG A 116 -21.01 -7.53 -9.58
CA ARG A 116 -19.99 -8.54 -9.29
C ARG A 116 -18.74 -7.94 -8.67
N VAL A 117 -18.29 -6.78 -9.16
CA VAL A 117 -17.13 -6.07 -8.60
C VAL A 117 -17.46 -5.61 -7.18
N GLN A 118 -18.60 -4.97 -6.97
CA GLN A 118 -19.06 -4.56 -5.65
C GLN A 118 -19.08 -5.76 -4.68
N TRP A 119 -19.79 -6.84 -5.04
CA TRP A 119 -19.84 -8.04 -4.20
C TRP A 119 -18.46 -8.65 -3.92
N THR A 120 -17.57 -8.64 -4.92
CA THR A 120 -16.20 -9.15 -4.75
C THR A 120 -15.44 -8.35 -3.70
N PHE A 121 -15.50 -7.02 -3.73
CA PHE A 121 -14.78 -6.18 -2.79
C PHE A 121 -15.47 -6.05 -1.42
N SER A 122 -16.80 -6.21 -1.35
CA SER A 122 -17.57 -6.16 -0.10
C SER A 122 -17.59 -7.47 0.67
N SER A 123 -17.64 -8.61 -0.02
CA SER A 123 -18.03 -9.89 0.61
C SER A 123 -17.00 -10.99 0.48
N ARG A 124 -16.01 -10.87 -0.42
CA ARG A 124 -15.04 -11.95 -0.61
C ARG A 124 -14.05 -11.98 0.54
N ALA A 125 -14.17 -12.99 1.40
CA ALA A 125 -13.37 -13.16 2.61
C ALA A 125 -11.86 -12.98 2.39
N LYS A 126 -11.32 -13.49 1.27
CA LYS A 126 -9.89 -13.35 0.94
C LYS A 126 -9.48 -11.88 0.71
N LEU A 127 -10.32 -11.07 0.07
CA LEU A 127 -10.03 -9.65 -0.11
C LEU A 127 -10.19 -8.87 1.18
N LEU A 128 -11.19 -9.21 1.99
CA LEU A 128 -11.37 -8.61 3.31
C LEU A 128 -10.17 -8.93 4.21
N PHE A 129 -9.64 -10.15 4.13
CA PHE A 129 -8.40 -10.54 4.80
C PHE A 129 -7.22 -9.68 4.36
N TYR A 130 -7.00 -9.52 3.05
CA TYR A 130 -5.91 -8.69 2.54
C TYR A 130 -6.03 -7.23 2.95
N ARG A 131 -7.24 -6.68 2.97
CA ARG A 131 -7.50 -5.32 3.48
C ARG A 131 -7.13 -5.17 4.95
N LYS A 132 -7.59 -6.11 5.79
CA LYS A 132 -7.26 -6.13 7.22
C LYS A 132 -5.76 -6.28 7.45
N ALA A 133 -5.10 -7.15 6.70
CA ALA A 133 -3.65 -7.32 6.77
C ALA A 133 -2.92 -6.02 6.40
N LEU A 134 -3.33 -5.35 5.31
CA LEU A 134 -2.74 -4.07 4.90
C LEU A 134 -2.91 -2.99 5.98
N LYS A 135 -4.12 -2.86 6.58
CA LYS A 135 -4.36 -1.95 7.71
C LYS A 135 -3.47 -2.25 8.91
N GLY A 136 -3.28 -3.53 9.23
CA GLY A 136 -2.39 -3.95 10.31
C GLY A 136 -0.95 -3.53 10.04
N GLN A 137 -0.45 -3.81 8.83
CA GLN A 137 0.91 -3.43 8.43
C GLN A 137 1.11 -1.92 8.36
N HIS A 138 0.11 -1.17 7.90
CA HIS A 138 0.14 0.29 7.91
C HIS A 138 0.38 0.85 9.32
N ARG A 139 -0.36 0.36 10.31
CA ARG A 139 -0.18 0.78 11.72
C ARG A 139 1.19 0.41 12.26
N LEU A 140 1.72 -0.77 11.92
CA LEU A 140 3.05 -1.18 12.34
C LEU A 140 4.15 -0.29 11.75
N LEU A 141 4.04 0.05 10.47
CA LEU A 141 4.98 0.97 9.80
C LEU A 141 4.91 2.38 10.36
N ASP A 142 3.71 2.87 10.68
CA ASP A 142 3.51 4.22 11.23
C ASP A 142 4.18 4.34 12.60
N THR A 143 3.96 3.35 13.48
CA THR A 143 4.67 3.26 14.77
C THR A 143 6.18 3.19 14.58
N MET A 144 6.66 2.44 13.58
CA MET A 144 8.11 2.35 13.30
C MET A 144 8.69 3.66 12.79
N LEU A 145 7.97 4.39 11.94
CA LEU A 145 8.37 5.71 11.48
C LEU A 145 8.54 6.66 12.66
N GLU A 146 7.57 6.70 13.58
CA GLU A 146 7.65 7.50 14.80
C GLU A 146 8.84 7.11 15.68
N LEU A 147 9.13 5.81 15.83
CA LEU A 147 10.31 5.35 16.58
C LEU A 147 11.62 5.82 15.93
N VAL A 148 11.75 5.74 14.60
CA VAL A 148 12.93 6.21 13.87
C VAL A 148 13.10 7.73 14.05
N ILE A 149 12.02 8.50 13.94
CA ILE A 149 12.03 9.96 14.15
C ILE A 149 12.44 10.30 15.60
N LEU A 150 11.90 9.59 16.59
CA LEU A 150 12.23 9.80 18.00
C LEU A 150 13.70 9.48 18.32
N GLN A 151 14.25 8.42 17.73
CA GLN A 151 15.67 8.11 17.87
C GLN A 151 16.56 9.18 17.22
N ALA A 152 16.20 9.62 16.00
CA ALA A 152 16.92 10.66 15.28
C ALA A 152 16.90 12.02 16.00
N THR A 153 15.84 12.34 16.75
CA THR A 153 15.74 13.57 17.56
C THR A 153 16.47 13.45 18.89
N LYS A 154 16.49 12.26 19.51
CA LYS A 154 17.29 12.00 20.72
C LYS A 154 18.78 12.17 20.47
N ASP A 155 19.29 11.67 19.35
CA ASP A 155 20.71 11.80 18.96
C ASP A 155 21.12 13.24 18.62
N LYS A 156 20.16 14.10 18.22
CA LYS A 156 20.39 15.53 17.95
C LYS A 156 20.31 16.42 19.18
N SER A 157 19.92 15.89 20.34
CA SER A 157 19.93 16.65 21.59
C SER A 157 21.39 16.85 22.03
N PRO A 158 21.89 18.09 22.13
CA PRO A 158 23.23 18.30 22.68
C PRO A 158 23.24 17.73 24.09
N GLN A 159 24.19 16.82 24.35
CA GLN A 159 24.59 16.48 25.71
C GLN A 159 25.19 17.76 26.32
N ASN A 160 24.34 18.66 26.79
CA ASN A 160 24.75 19.78 27.60
C ASN A 160 25.01 19.26 29.01
N MET A 161 26.32 19.20 29.32
CA MET A 161 26.99 19.16 30.63
C MET A 161 26.75 17.94 31.53
#